data_AF-L7MRT5-F1
#
_entry.id   AF-L7MRT5-F1
#
_cell.length_a   1.000
_cell.length_b   1.000
_cell.length_c   1.000
_cell.angle_alpha   90.00
_cell.angle_beta   90.00
_cell.angle_gamma   90.00
#
_symmetry.space_group_name_H-M   'P 1'
#
loop_
_entity.id
_entity.type
_entity.pdbx_description
1 polymer ?
#
loop_
_entity_poly.entity_id
_entity_poly.type
_entity_poly.pdbx_seq_one_letter_code
_entity_poly.pdbx_strand_id
1 'polypeptide(L)'
;QQTISIAKAGILTTLNARCSILAAANPAYGRYNPRRSLEQNIQLPAALLSRFDLLWLIQDRPDRDNDLRLAQHITYVHQHSRQPPAQFEPLDMKFMRRYIAMCREKQPAVPESLADYITAAYVEMRREAWASKDATYTSARTLLATLRLSTALARLRMVDTVEKEDVNEAIRLMEMSKDSLLGDKGQTARTQRPADVIFATVRELVSEGRSVRFSEAEQRCISRGFTPAQFQAALDEYEELNVWQVNTARTRITFV
;
A
#
# COMPACT_ATOMS: atom_id res chain seq x y z
N GLN A 1 11.76 2.07 -28.68
CA GLN A 1 11.77 3.05 -27.57
C GLN A 1 12.95 3.98 -27.80
N GLN A 2 12.86 5.27 -27.44
CA GLN A 2 13.93 6.29 -27.61
C GLN A 2 14.10 6.90 -29.02
N THR A 3 13.09 6.83 -29.88
CA THR A 3 13.08 7.56 -31.16
C THR A 3 11.80 8.37 -31.33
N ILE A 4 11.91 9.52 -31.98
CA ILE A 4 10.78 10.38 -32.36
C ILE A 4 10.78 10.45 -33.88
N SER A 5 9.71 9.96 -34.50
CA SER A 5 9.50 10.06 -35.95
C SER A 5 8.76 11.36 -36.25
N ILE A 6 9.33 12.20 -37.11
CA ILE A 6 8.73 13.46 -37.54
C ILE A 6 8.44 13.34 -39.03
N ALA A 7 7.18 13.58 -39.39
CA ALA A 7 6.71 13.69 -40.77
C ALA A 7 6.04 15.05 -40.94
N LYS A 8 6.81 16.07 -41.34
CA LYS A 8 6.30 17.44 -41.50
C LYS A 8 7.08 18.18 -42.58
N ALA A 9 6.39 18.99 -43.39
CA ALA A 9 6.97 19.83 -44.44
C ALA A 9 7.90 19.06 -45.42
N GLY A 10 7.50 17.84 -45.81
CA GLY A 10 8.30 16.98 -46.71
C GLY A 10 9.52 16.32 -46.06
N ILE A 11 9.78 16.58 -44.78
CA ILE A 11 10.84 15.93 -44.01
C ILE A 11 10.25 14.73 -43.28
N LEU A 12 10.73 13.54 -43.64
CA LEU A 12 10.46 12.28 -42.94
C LEU A 12 11.77 11.82 -42.29
N THR A 13 11.94 12.09 -41.00
CA THR A 13 13.15 11.72 -40.27
C THR A 13 12.83 11.08 -38.92
N THR A 14 13.77 10.27 -38.43
CA THR A 14 13.70 9.68 -37.09
C THR A 14 14.86 10.20 -36.26
N LEU A 15 14.56 10.77 -35.10
CA LEU A 15 15.54 11.37 -34.20
C LEU A 15 15.66 10.52 -32.94
N ASN A 16 16.88 10.32 -32.46
CA ASN A 16 17.12 9.65 -31.18
C ASN A 16 16.79 10.58 -30.02
N ALA A 17 15.94 10.12 -29.10
CA ALA A 17 15.54 10.82 -27.88
C ALA A 17 15.72 9.88 -26.68
N ARG A 18 16.92 9.86 -26.12
CA ARG A 18 17.25 9.08 -24.91
C ARG A 18 16.94 9.88 -23.66
N CYS A 19 15.66 9.99 -23.31
CA CYS A 19 15.21 10.67 -22.09
C CYS A 19 14.44 9.73 -21.16
N SER A 20 14.55 10.00 -19.86
CA SER A 20 13.64 9.47 -18.83
C SER A 20 12.48 10.45 -18.65
N ILE A 21 11.25 9.94 -18.52
CA ILE A 21 10.06 10.76 -18.33
C ILE A 21 9.64 10.66 -16.86
N LEU A 22 9.50 11.82 -16.21
CA LEU A 22 8.76 11.98 -14.97
C LEU A 22 7.50 12.76 -15.29
N ALA A 23 6.34 12.20 -14.97
CA ALA A 23 5.04 12.80 -15.22
C ALA A 23 4.28 12.98 -13.91
N ALA A 24 3.61 14.11 -13.76
CA ALA A 24 2.66 14.38 -12.69
C ALA A 24 1.31 14.71 -13.34
N ALA A 25 0.24 14.13 -12.81
CA ALA A 25 -1.12 14.35 -13.31
C ALA A 25 -2.08 14.46 -12.13
N ASN A 26 -3.07 15.34 -12.27
CA ASN A 26 -4.15 15.46 -11.30
C ASN A 26 -5.30 14.52 -11.67
N PRO A 27 -6.08 14.02 -10.69
CA PRO A 27 -7.32 13.31 -10.97
C PRO A 27 -8.29 14.19 -11.77
N ALA A 28 -9.09 13.58 -12.65
CA ALA A 28 -9.97 14.27 -13.59
C ALA A 28 -10.97 15.25 -12.94
N TYR A 29 -11.38 14.98 -11.69
CA TYR A 29 -12.32 15.81 -10.93
C TYR A 29 -11.66 16.48 -9.70
N GLY A 30 -10.34 16.68 -9.75
CA GLY A 30 -9.55 17.33 -8.71
C GLY A 30 -9.19 16.43 -7.53
N ARG A 31 -10.11 15.60 -7.04
CA ARG A 31 -9.85 14.61 -5.98
C ARG A 31 -9.99 13.19 -6.50
N TYR A 32 -9.13 12.31 -6.00
CA TYR A 32 -9.19 10.88 -6.31
C TYR A 32 -10.44 10.26 -5.67
N ASN A 33 -11.25 9.54 -6.46
CA ASN A 33 -12.42 8.84 -5.96
C ASN A 33 -12.13 7.33 -5.84
N PRO A 34 -12.07 6.78 -4.61
CA PRO A 34 -11.72 5.36 -4.41
C PRO A 34 -12.79 4.39 -4.93
N ARG A 35 -14.00 4.86 -5.25
CA ARG A 35 -15.06 4.02 -5.83
C ARG A 35 -14.92 3.85 -7.35
N ARG A 36 -14.03 4.59 -7.99
CA ARG A 36 -13.79 4.53 -9.44
C ARG A 36 -12.47 3.83 -9.71
N SER A 37 -12.37 3.18 -10.87
CA SER A 37 -11.11 2.58 -11.29
C SER A 37 -10.05 3.66 -11.58
N LEU A 38 -8.79 3.25 -11.57
CA LEU A 38 -7.66 4.15 -11.86
C LEU A 38 -7.81 4.85 -13.22
N GLU A 39 -8.23 4.11 -14.25
CA GLU A 39 -8.41 4.63 -15.61
C GLU A 39 -9.49 5.73 -15.65
N GLN A 40 -10.58 5.53 -14.90
CA GLN A 40 -11.66 6.51 -14.79
C GLN A 40 -11.26 7.74 -13.97
N ASN A 41 -10.39 7.56 -12.97
CA ASN A 41 -9.88 8.66 -12.15
C ASN A 41 -8.87 9.54 -12.90
N ILE A 42 -8.04 8.95 -13.75
CA ILE A 42 -6.91 9.66 -14.40
C ILE A 42 -7.24 10.08 -15.86
N GLN A 43 -8.24 9.46 -16.50
CA GLN A 43 -8.56 9.68 -17.93
C GLN A 43 -7.38 9.43 -18.88
N LEU A 44 -6.47 8.53 -18.50
CA LEU A 44 -5.39 8.08 -19.38
C LEU A 44 -5.65 6.64 -19.85
N PRO A 45 -5.43 6.34 -21.14
CA PRO A 45 -5.64 4.99 -21.65
C PRO A 45 -4.65 4.02 -21.00
N ALA A 46 -5.10 2.80 -20.70
CA ALA A 46 -4.27 1.73 -20.15
C ALA A 46 -2.99 1.47 -20.97
N ALA A 47 -3.07 1.66 -22.28
CA ALA A 47 -1.93 1.54 -23.20
C ALA A 47 -0.80 2.54 -22.89
N LEU A 48 -1.11 3.73 -22.38
CA LEU A 48 -0.12 4.72 -21.94
C LEU A 48 0.37 4.39 -20.53
N LEU A 49 -0.53 4.07 -19.60
CA LEU A 49 -0.20 3.72 -18.22
C LEU A 49 0.75 2.53 -18.16
N SER A 50 0.55 1.52 -19.01
CA SER A 50 1.43 0.36 -19.10
C SER A 50 2.87 0.70 -19.50
N ARG A 51 3.15 1.90 -20.04
CA ARG A 51 4.51 2.34 -20.43
C ARG A 51 5.31 2.92 -19.27
N PHE A 52 4.64 3.22 -18.16
CA PHE A 52 5.30 3.65 -16.94
C PHE A 52 5.66 2.43 -16.09
N ASP A 53 6.87 2.44 -15.55
CA ASP A 53 7.38 1.33 -14.74
C ASP A 53 6.88 1.42 -13.29
N LEU A 54 6.71 2.63 -12.76
CA LEU A 54 6.15 2.89 -11.43
C LEU A 54 5.06 3.95 -11.56
N LEU A 55 3.92 3.68 -10.94
CA LEU A 55 2.81 4.63 -10.86
C LEU A 55 2.47 4.86 -9.41
N TRP A 56 2.69 6.09 -8.95
CA TRP A 56 2.44 6.49 -7.56
C TRP A 56 1.21 7.39 -7.50
N LEU A 57 0.24 7.00 -6.66
CA LEU A 57 -0.85 7.86 -6.26
C LEU A 57 -0.54 8.46 -4.90
N ILE A 58 -0.33 9.77 -4.87
CA ILE A 58 -0.20 10.53 -3.62
C ILE A 58 -1.57 11.09 -3.30
N GLN A 59 -2.18 10.57 -2.24
CA GLN A 59 -3.49 11.03 -1.76
C GLN A 59 -3.32 11.87 -0.51
N ASP A 60 -3.84 13.09 -0.55
CA ASP A 60 -3.98 13.93 0.64
C ASP A 60 -5.15 13.42 1.49
N ARG A 61 -4.84 12.79 2.62
CA ARG A 61 -5.83 12.29 3.58
C ARG A 61 -5.78 13.17 4.82
N PRO A 62 -6.92 13.72 5.27
CA PRO A 62 -6.95 14.55 6.46
C PRO A 62 -6.60 13.71 7.69
N ASP A 63 -5.46 13.98 8.29
CA ASP A 63 -4.98 13.34 9.50
C ASP A 63 -4.39 14.41 10.42
N ARG A 64 -5.02 14.60 11.58
CA ARG A 64 -4.66 15.64 12.54
C ARG A 64 -3.19 15.59 12.93
N ASP A 65 -2.63 14.40 13.14
CA ASP A 65 -1.26 14.25 13.62
C ASP A 65 -0.25 14.52 12.49
N ASN A 66 -0.54 14.04 11.28
CA ASN A 66 0.27 14.33 10.10
C ASN A 66 0.23 15.81 9.71
N ASP A 67 -0.97 16.41 9.73
CA ASP A 67 -1.18 17.83 9.42
C ASP A 67 -0.48 18.73 10.43
N LEU A 68 -0.52 18.37 11.73
CA LEU A 68 0.20 19.09 12.77
C LEU A 68 1.72 19.05 12.53
N ARG A 69 2.28 17.87 12.23
CA ARG A 69 3.72 17.69 11.94
C ARG A 69 4.13 18.48 10.70
N LEU A 70 3.33 18.44 9.64
CA LEU A 70 3.57 19.17 8.41
C LEU A 70 3.53 20.69 8.64
N ALA A 71 2.51 21.18 9.35
CA ALA A 71 2.38 22.60 9.67
C ALA A 71 3.54 23.10 10.54
N GLN A 72 3.95 22.33 11.56
CA GLN A 72 5.12 22.63 12.38
C GLN A 72 6.41 22.68 11.54
N HIS A 73 6.57 21.74 10.60
CA HIS A 73 7.72 21.72 9.70
C HIS A 73 7.75 22.96 8.79
N ILE A 74 6.64 23.28 8.13
CA ILE A 74 6.54 24.43 7.22
C ILE A 74 6.78 25.74 7.97
N THR A 75 6.12 25.93 9.12
CA THR A 75 6.29 27.13 9.95
C THR A 75 7.74 27.30 10.41
N TYR A 76 8.40 26.22 10.81
CA TYR A 76 9.82 26.25 11.16
C TYR A 76 10.70 26.69 9.97
N VAL A 77 10.46 26.13 8.77
CA VAL A 77 11.20 26.49 7.55
C VAL A 77 11.03 27.97 7.24
N HIS A 78 9.83 28.53 7.36
CA HIS A 78 9.58 29.96 7.13
C HIS A 78 10.21 30.87 8.19
N GLN A 79 10.34 30.40 9.44
CA GLN A 79 10.99 31.15 10.51
C GLN A 79 12.52 31.16 10.38
N HIS A 80 13.12 30.05 9.99
CA HIS A 80 14.57 29.84 10.05
C HIS A 80 15.24 29.80 8.66
N SER A 81 14.46 29.84 7.58
CA SER A 81 14.91 29.59 6.19
C SER A 81 15.68 28.28 6.04
N ARG A 82 15.46 27.31 6.94
CA ARG A 82 16.13 26.00 6.98
C ARG A 82 15.18 24.96 7.54
N GLN A 83 15.30 23.73 7.06
CA GLN A 83 14.56 22.59 7.61
C GLN A 83 14.89 22.36 9.10
N PRO A 84 13.94 21.85 9.90
CA PRO A 84 14.19 21.37 11.25
C PRO A 84 15.39 20.41 11.29
N PRO A 85 16.12 20.34 12.41
CA PRO A 85 17.22 19.40 12.56
C PRO A 85 16.70 17.97 12.36
N ALA A 86 17.15 17.33 11.28
CA ALA A 86 16.86 15.93 10.99
C ALA A 86 17.88 15.04 11.72
N GLN A 87 17.56 13.74 11.82
CA GLN A 87 18.48 12.74 12.42
C GLN A 87 19.80 12.60 11.64
N PHE A 88 19.80 12.99 10.37
CA PHE A 88 20.95 12.95 9.48
C PHE A 88 21.18 14.34 8.86
N GLU A 89 22.46 14.71 8.72
CA GLU A 89 22.84 15.96 8.07
C GLU A 89 22.72 15.82 6.55
N PRO A 90 21.90 16.65 5.86
CA PRO A 90 21.69 16.52 4.42
C PRO A 90 23.00 16.70 3.66
N LEU A 91 23.23 15.82 2.69
CA LEU A 91 24.38 15.88 1.79
C LEU A 91 24.25 17.06 0.82
N ASP A 92 25.38 17.69 0.50
CA ASP A 92 25.40 18.78 -0.49
C ASP A 92 24.99 18.29 -1.89
N MET A 93 24.27 19.13 -2.63
CA MET A 93 23.78 18.83 -3.97
C MET A 93 24.92 18.57 -4.96
N LYS A 94 26.05 19.28 -4.83
CA LYS A 94 27.23 19.06 -5.70
C LYS A 94 27.84 17.69 -5.45
N PHE A 95 27.92 17.29 -4.18
CA PHE A 95 28.39 15.97 -3.79
C PHE A 95 27.45 14.88 -4.31
N MET A 96 26.14 15.00 -4.08
CA MET A 96 25.14 14.04 -4.60
C MET A 96 25.22 13.87 -6.12
N ARG A 97 25.34 14.98 -6.86
CA ARG A 97 25.47 14.92 -8.33
C ARG A 97 26.71 14.15 -8.77
N ARG A 98 27.84 14.37 -8.11
CA ARG A 98 29.10 13.65 -8.40
C ARG A 98 28.99 12.17 -8.04
N TYR A 99 28.38 11.86 -6.90
CA TYR A 99 28.15 10.48 -6.46
C TYR A 99 27.25 9.71 -7.46
N ILE A 100 26.11 10.30 -7.84
CA ILE A 100 25.20 9.70 -8.84
C ILE A 100 25.90 9.52 -10.19
N ALA A 101 26.74 10.46 -10.61
CA ALA A 101 27.52 10.32 -11.85
C ALA A 101 28.45 9.09 -11.80
N MET A 102 29.14 8.89 -10.67
CA MET A 102 30.00 7.73 -10.44
C MET A 102 29.19 6.41 -10.46
N CYS A 103 28.02 6.36 -9.80
CA CYS A 103 27.15 5.19 -9.81
C CYS A 103 26.62 4.83 -11.21
N ARG A 104 26.42 5.83 -12.08
CA ARG A 104 25.88 5.60 -13.43
C ARG A 104 26.88 4.93 -14.39
N GLU A 105 28.17 5.00 -14.10
CA GLU A 105 29.22 4.35 -14.90
C GLU A 105 29.23 2.82 -14.69
N LYS A 106 28.73 2.35 -13.54
CA LYS A 106 28.64 0.92 -13.22
C LYS A 106 27.58 0.21 -14.08
N GLN A 107 27.92 -0.99 -14.53
CA GLN A 107 27.04 -1.86 -15.34
C GLN A 107 26.93 -3.24 -14.68
N PRO A 108 26.14 -3.36 -13.60
CA PRO A 108 26.02 -4.63 -12.89
C PRO A 108 25.34 -5.69 -13.75
N ALA A 109 25.81 -6.93 -13.62
CA ALA A 109 25.21 -8.10 -14.26
C ALA A 109 24.21 -8.79 -13.32
N VAL A 110 23.16 -9.38 -13.89
CA VAL A 110 22.19 -10.19 -13.14
C VAL A 110 22.68 -11.64 -13.16
N PRO A 111 22.93 -12.26 -12.00
CA PRO A 111 23.38 -13.66 -11.95
C PRO A 111 22.24 -14.63 -12.30
N GLU A 112 22.61 -15.75 -12.92
CA GLU A 112 21.65 -16.79 -13.34
C GLU A 112 20.91 -17.44 -12.16
N SER A 113 21.54 -17.49 -10.98
CA SER A 113 20.95 -18.01 -9.74
C SER A 113 19.69 -17.27 -9.29
N LEU A 114 19.49 -16.01 -9.72
CA LEU A 114 18.30 -15.22 -9.40
C LEU A 114 17.20 -15.34 -10.46
N ALA A 115 17.45 -15.97 -11.61
CA ALA A 115 16.48 -16.04 -12.71
C ALA A 115 15.18 -16.72 -12.29
N ASP A 116 15.28 -17.85 -11.57
CA ASP A 116 14.11 -18.59 -11.07
C ASP A 116 13.33 -17.76 -10.04
N TYR A 117 14.05 -17.06 -9.16
CA TYR A 117 13.44 -16.22 -8.13
C TYR A 117 12.66 -15.04 -8.72
N ILE A 118 13.26 -14.33 -9.68
CA ILE A 118 12.63 -13.20 -10.37
C ILE A 118 11.41 -13.68 -11.17
N THR A 119 11.52 -14.84 -11.82
CA THR A 119 10.41 -15.44 -12.57
C THR A 119 9.25 -15.81 -11.66
N ALA A 120 9.54 -16.47 -10.54
CA ALA A 120 8.52 -16.83 -9.53
C ALA A 120 7.82 -15.58 -8.97
N ALA A 121 8.58 -14.54 -8.63
CA ALA A 121 8.02 -13.27 -8.14
C ALA A 121 7.09 -12.61 -9.18
N TYR A 122 7.47 -12.61 -10.46
CA TYR A 122 6.61 -12.08 -11.52
C TYR A 122 5.33 -12.89 -11.71
N VAL A 123 5.39 -14.21 -11.64
CA VAL A 123 4.21 -15.07 -11.73
C VAL A 123 3.26 -14.79 -10.58
N GLU A 124 3.77 -14.62 -9.37
CA GLU A 124 2.96 -14.28 -8.20
C GLU A 124 2.29 -12.91 -8.34
N MET A 125 3.05 -11.87 -8.71
CA MET A 125 2.50 -10.54 -9.00
C MET A 125 1.39 -10.57 -10.06
N ARG A 126 1.53 -11.44 -11.06
CA ARG A 126 0.54 -11.59 -12.13
C ARG A 126 -0.71 -12.34 -11.67
N ARG A 127 -0.55 -13.35 -10.81
CA ARG A 127 -1.65 -14.09 -10.19
C ARG A 127 -2.51 -13.16 -9.34
N GLU A 128 -1.88 -12.35 -8.50
CA GLU A 128 -2.58 -11.38 -7.64
C GLU A 128 -3.29 -10.29 -8.45
N ALA A 129 -2.64 -9.78 -9.49
CA ALA A 129 -3.26 -8.81 -10.40
C ALA A 129 -4.46 -9.39 -11.17
N TRP A 130 -4.52 -10.70 -11.41
CA TRP A 130 -5.70 -11.34 -11.97
C TRP A 130 -6.82 -11.45 -10.92
N ALA A 131 -6.48 -11.82 -9.68
CA ALA A 131 -7.45 -11.99 -8.61
C ALA A 131 -8.16 -10.68 -8.22
N SER A 132 -7.45 -9.55 -8.29
CA SER A 132 -8.01 -8.23 -8.00
C SER A 132 -8.54 -7.54 -9.26
N LYS A 133 -9.86 -7.31 -9.34
CA LYS A 133 -10.50 -6.59 -10.47
C LYS A 133 -10.06 -5.13 -10.59
N ASP A 134 -9.54 -4.55 -9.51
CA ASP A 134 -9.09 -3.15 -9.46
C ASP A 134 -7.57 -3.01 -9.66
N ALA A 135 -6.84 -4.12 -9.84
CA ALA A 135 -5.40 -4.07 -10.04
C ALA A 135 -5.05 -3.46 -11.41
N THR A 136 -3.99 -2.65 -11.42
CA THR A 136 -3.43 -2.10 -12.65
C THR A 136 -2.92 -3.23 -13.55
N TYR A 137 -3.04 -3.03 -14.87
CA TYR A 137 -2.63 -4.01 -15.87
C TYR A 137 -1.16 -4.42 -15.69
N THR A 138 -0.92 -5.63 -15.17
CA THR A 138 0.43 -6.20 -15.00
C THR A 138 0.83 -6.90 -16.29
N SER A 139 1.82 -6.34 -16.98
CA SER A 139 2.31 -6.84 -18.29
C SER A 139 3.71 -7.42 -18.18
N ALA A 140 4.20 -8.06 -19.24
CA ALA A 140 5.60 -8.49 -19.31
C ALA A 140 6.59 -7.32 -19.15
N ARG A 141 6.17 -6.06 -19.34
CA ARG A 141 7.00 -4.88 -19.06
C ARG A 141 7.29 -4.73 -17.56
N THR A 142 6.40 -5.19 -16.68
CA THR A 142 6.62 -5.14 -15.23
C THR A 142 7.83 -5.99 -14.82
N LEU A 143 8.05 -7.14 -15.46
CA LEU A 143 9.25 -7.95 -15.24
C LEU A 143 10.52 -7.19 -15.64
N LEU A 144 10.51 -6.53 -16.80
CA LEU A 144 11.62 -5.69 -17.24
C LEU A 144 11.85 -4.51 -16.31
N ALA A 145 10.79 -3.94 -15.75
CA ALA A 145 10.85 -2.88 -14.75
C ALA A 145 11.55 -3.36 -13.47
N THR A 146 11.18 -4.54 -12.95
CA THR A 146 11.83 -5.14 -11.78
C THR A 146 13.33 -5.34 -12.01
N LEU A 147 13.73 -5.88 -13.17
CA LEU A 147 15.14 -6.03 -13.54
C LEU A 147 15.87 -4.68 -13.66
N ARG A 148 15.21 -3.67 -14.22
CA ARG A 148 15.78 -2.32 -14.35
C ARG A 148 15.94 -1.62 -13.00
N LEU A 149 15.01 -1.85 -12.07
CA LEU A 149 15.08 -1.34 -10.71
C LEU A 149 16.15 -2.05 -9.89
N SER A 150 16.24 -3.38 -9.94
CA SER A 150 17.25 -4.15 -9.21
C SER A 150 18.67 -3.81 -9.67
N THR A 151 18.90 -3.68 -10.98
CA THR A 151 20.19 -3.21 -11.51
C THR A 151 20.49 -1.76 -11.14
N ALA A 152 19.48 -0.89 -11.00
CA ALA A 152 19.68 0.48 -10.52
C ALA A 152 20.03 0.52 -9.02
N LEU A 153 19.46 -0.36 -8.20
CA LEU A 153 19.82 -0.50 -6.78
C LEU A 153 21.26 -1.01 -6.62
N ALA A 154 21.65 -2.04 -7.39
CA ALA A 154 23.04 -2.52 -7.40
C ALA A 154 24.04 -1.42 -7.80
N ARG A 155 23.68 -0.54 -8.75
CA ARG A 155 24.50 0.65 -9.10
C ARG A 155 24.67 1.62 -7.93
N LEU A 156 23.63 1.84 -7.12
CA LEU A 156 23.71 2.71 -5.94
C LEU A 156 24.64 2.13 -4.86
N ARG A 157 24.65 0.79 -4.72
CA ARG A 157 25.58 0.05 -3.84
C ARG A 157 26.99 -0.06 -4.41
N MET A 158 27.22 0.37 -5.66
CA MET A 158 28.50 0.29 -6.37
C MET A 158 29.02 -1.14 -6.60
N VAL A 159 28.11 -2.12 -6.63
CA VAL A 159 28.42 -3.55 -6.84
C VAL A 159 28.25 -3.91 -8.33
N ASP A 160 29.04 -4.86 -8.82
CA ASP A 160 29.03 -5.30 -10.22
C ASP A 160 28.08 -6.50 -10.48
N THR A 161 27.45 -7.02 -9.43
CA THR A 161 26.49 -8.14 -9.48
C THR A 161 25.25 -7.82 -8.67
N VAL A 162 24.07 -8.09 -9.23
CA VAL A 162 22.79 -7.92 -8.53
C VAL A 162 22.62 -9.02 -7.49
N GLU A 163 22.19 -8.65 -6.28
CA GLU A 163 21.92 -9.60 -5.20
C GLU A 163 20.42 -9.78 -4.97
N LYS A 164 20.05 -10.82 -4.20
CA LYS A 164 18.65 -11.11 -3.87
C LYS A 164 17.97 -9.95 -3.15
N GLU A 165 18.70 -9.22 -2.30
CA GLU A 165 18.19 -8.06 -1.58
C GLU A 165 17.75 -6.92 -2.51
N ASP A 166 18.47 -6.67 -3.61
CA ASP A 166 18.09 -5.65 -4.60
C ASP A 166 16.77 -6.01 -5.29
N VAL A 167 16.58 -7.30 -5.57
CA VAL A 167 15.36 -7.80 -6.20
C VAL A 167 14.18 -7.68 -5.24
N ASN A 168 14.37 -8.04 -3.97
CA ASN A 168 13.33 -7.90 -2.94
C ASN A 168 12.91 -6.44 -2.77
N GLU A 169 13.86 -5.52 -2.74
CA GLU A 169 13.58 -4.10 -2.61
C GLU A 169 12.88 -3.54 -3.85
N ALA A 170 13.27 -3.97 -5.06
CA ALA A 170 12.58 -3.62 -6.30
C ALA A 170 11.12 -4.13 -6.33
N ILE A 171 10.89 -5.35 -5.85
CA ILE A 171 9.56 -5.95 -5.70
C ILE A 171 8.72 -5.13 -4.70
N ARG A 172 9.30 -4.82 -3.53
CA ARG A 172 8.65 -4.01 -2.49
C ARG A 172 8.23 -2.64 -3.04
N LEU A 173 9.09 -1.97 -3.81
CA LEU A 173 8.75 -0.69 -4.44
C LEU A 173 7.59 -0.80 -5.43
N MET A 174 7.54 -1.88 -6.22
CA MET A 174 6.46 -2.13 -7.16
C MET A 174 5.13 -2.35 -6.44
N GLU A 175 5.14 -3.16 -5.37
CA GLU A 175 4.00 -3.47 -4.52
C GLU A 175 3.47 -2.22 -3.81
N MET A 176 4.34 -1.44 -3.16
CA MET A 176 3.94 -0.18 -2.52
C MET A 176 3.33 0.82 -3.51
N SER A 177 3.78 0.83 -4.77
CA SER A 177 3.17 1.68 -5.80
C SER A 177 1.75 1.21 -6.14
N LYS A 178 1.49 -0.10 -6.12
CA LYS A 178 0.15 -0.69 -6.32
C LYS A 178 -0.76 -0.46 -5.12
N ASP A 179 -0.24 -0.66 -3.90
CA ASP A 179 -1.00 -0.47 -2.66
C ASP A 179 -1.47 0.99 -2.51
N SER A 180 -0.63 1.93 -2.93
CA SER A 180 -1.01 3.35 -2.98
C SER A 180 -2.26 3.59 -3.84
N LEU A 181 -2.54 2.75 -4.83
CA LEU A 181 -3.69 2.86 -5.74
C LEU A 181 -4.95 2.20 -5.22
N LEU A 182 -4.82 1.13 -4.42
CA LEU A 182 -5.96 0.38 -3.91
C LEU A 182 -6.75 1.17 -2.85
N GLY A 183 -6.22 2.32 -2.41
CA GLY A 183 -6.64 2.98 -1.19
C GLY A 183 -6.32 2.06 -0.01
N ASP A 184 -6.16 2.64 1.17
CA ASP A 184 -6.21 1.79 2.35
C ASP A 184 -7.64 1.25 2.35
N LYS A 185 -7.83 -0.02 1.96
CA LYS A 185 -9.02 -0.78 2.33
C LYS A 185 -8.93 -0.90 3.83
N GLY A 186 -9.20 0.20 4.54
CA GLY A 186 -8.84 0.44 5.93
C GLY A 186 -9.14 -0.81 6.72
N GLN A 187 -8.09 -1.59 7.00
CA GLN A 187 -8.15 -2.83 7.74
C GLN A 187 -9.34 -3.73 7.41
N THR A 188 -9.89 -3.72 6.18
CA THR A 188 -11.17 -4.36 5.84
C THR A 188 -12.19 -4.32 6.99
N ALA A 189 -12.24 -3.25 7.81
CA ALA A 189 -12.78 -3.24 9.18
C ALA A 189 -13.37 -4.60 9.56
N ARG A 190 -12.50 -5.60 9.89
CA ARG A 190 -12.83 -7.06 9.93
C ARG A 190 -14.33 -7.17 10.05
N THR A 191 -15.08 -7.49 8.99
CA THR A 191 -16.55 -7.44 9.00
C THR A 191 -16.99 -7.97 10.34
N GLN A 192 -17.31 -7.09 11.31
CA GLN A 192 -17.20 -7.50 12.71
C GLN A 192 -18.20 -8.62 12.83
N ARG A 193 -17.72 -9.84 13.10
CA ARG A 193 -18.63 -10.97 13.16
C ARG A 193 -19.70 -10.55 14.16
N PRO A 194 -20.99 -10.78 13.92
CA PRO A 194 -22.02 -10.47 14.89
C PRO A 194 -21.62 -10.94 16.31
N ALA A 195 -20.93 -12.08 16.39
CA ALA A 195 -20.26 -12.60 17.58
C ALA A 195 -19.27 -11.62 18.25
N ASP A 196 -18.33 -11.00 17.52
CA ASP A 196 -17.34 -10.05 18.08
C ASP A 196 -18.01 -8.78 18.63
N VAL A 197 -19.07 -8.31 17.97
CA VAL A 197 -19.84 -7.13 18.42
C VAL A 197 -20.65 -7.47 19.67
N ILE A 198 -21.25 -8.65 19.71
CA ILE A 198 -21.95 -9.18 20.89
C ILE A 198 -20.97 -9.32 22.05
N PHE A 199 -19.80 -9.92 21.84
CA PHE A 199 -18.75 -10.05 22.84
C PHE A 199 -18.32 -8.70 23.42
N ALA A 200 -18.06 -7.71 22.56
CA ALA A 200 -17.71 -6.36 23.00
C ALA A 200 -18.82 -5.70 23.84
N THR A 201 -20.08 -5.92 23.45
CA THR A 201 -21.26 -5.39 24.17
C THR A 201 -21.42 -6.05 25.55
N VAL A 202 -21.23 -7.37 25.65
CA VAL A 202 -21.28 -8.08 26.94
C VAL A 202 -20.07 -7.71 27.80
N ARG A 203 -18.90 -7.47 27.22
CA ARG A 203 -17.71 -6.99 27.93
C ARG A 203 -17.87 -5.58 28.48
N GLU A 204 -18.56 -4.67 27.78
CA GLU A 204 -18.90 -3.32 28.29
C GLU A 204 -19.79 -3.38 29.55
N LEU A 205 -20.60 -4.42 29.70
CA LEU A 205 -21.42 -4.65 30.90
C LEU A 205 -20.60 -5.14 32.10
N VAL A 206 -19.39 -5.64 31.87
CA VAL A 206 -18.44 -6.09 32.90
C VAL A 206 -17.56 -4.90 33.30
N SER A 207 -18.14 -3.88 33.91
CA SER A 207 -17.34 -2.76 34.44
C SER A 207 -16.80 -3.04 35.84
N GLU A 208 -17.48 -3.88 36.66
CA GLU A 208 -17.11 -4.04 38.09
C GLU A 208 -17.20 -5.48 38.64
N GLY A 209 -17.40 -6.51 37.80
CA GLY A 209 -17.39 -7.91 38.28
C GLY A 209 -17.24 -8.94 37.16
N ARG A 210 -16.68 -10.13 37.48
CA ARG A 210 -16.43 -11.22 36.51
C ARG A 210 -17.70 -11.91 35.96
N SER A 211 -18.90 -11.40 36.25
CA SER A 211 -20.14 -12.07 35.84
C SER A 211 -21.26 -11.08 35.50
N VAL A 212 -22.03 -11.39 34.47
CA VAL A 212 -23.18 -10.62 33.99
C VAL A 212 -24.45 -11.49 34.09
N ARG A 213 -25.61 -10.88 34.39
CA ARG A 213 -26.90 -11.56 34.35
C ARG A 213 -27.29 -11.84 32.90
N PHE A 214 -27.72 -13.07 32.61
CA PHE A 214 -28.06 -13.49 31.23
C PHE A 214 -29.15 -12.60 30.61
N SER A 215 -30.19 -12.27 31.38
CA SER A 215 -31.30 -11.42 30.93
C SER A 215 -30.88 -10.00 30.55
N GLU A 216 -29.86 -9.46 31.22
CA GLU A 216 -29.38 -8.09 30.99
C GLU A 216 -28.48 -8.02 29.74
N ALA A 217 -27.65 -9.05 29.53
CA ALA A 217 -26.86 -9.20 28.32
C ALA A 217 -27.76 -9.38 27.09
N GLU A 218 -28.79 -10.22 27.18
CA GLU A 218 -29.74 -10.48 26.09
C GLU A 218 -30.54 -9.22 25.72
N GLN A 219 -31.09 -8.50 26.70
CA GLN A 219 -31.82 -7.24 26.46
C GLN A 219 -30.94 -6.19 25.77
N ARG A 220 -29.65 -6.09 26.16
CA ARG A 220 -28.73 -5.12 25.57
C ARG A 220 -28.32 -5.50 24.15
N CYS A 221 -28.16 -6.79 23.85
CA CYS A 221 -27.94 -7.28 22.49
C CYS A 221 -29.16 -7.04 21.57
N ILE A 222 -30.38 -7.22 22.09
CA ILE A 222 -31.61 -6.90 21.36
C ILE A 222 -31.71 -5.39 21.11
N SER A 223 -31.35 -4.56 22.09
CA SER A 223 -31.36 -3.10 21.93
C SER A 223 -30.40 -2.59 20.86
N ARG A 224 -29.30 -3.33 20.60
CA ARG A 224 -28.35 -3.06 19.50
C ARG A 224 -28.77 -3.70 18.16
N GLY A 225 -29.91 -4.38 18.09
CA GLY A 225 -30.49 -4.91 16.85
C GLY A 225 -30.12 -6.34 16.48
N PHE A 226 -29.55 -7.13 17.41
CA PHE A 226 -29.24 -8.55 17.18
C PHE A 226 -30.42 -9.46 17.55
N THR A 227 -30.56 -10.58 16.85
CA THR A 227 -31.60 -11.57 17.18
C THR A 227 -31.17 -12.48 18.35
N PRO A 228 -32.12 -13.03 19.13
CA PRO A 228 -31.80 -13.97 20.20
C PRO A 228 -31.01 -15.20 19.72
N ALA A 229 -31.27 -15.66 18.49
CA ALA A 229 -30.53 -16.76 17.87
C ALA A 229 -29.05 -16.41 17.59
N GLN A 230 -28.76 -15.18 17.18
CA GLN A 230 -27.39 -14.71 16.98
C GLN A 230 -26.64 -14.53 18.30
N PHE A 231 -27.34 -14.11 19.35
CA PHE A 231 -26.80 -14.02 20.70
C PHE A 231 -26.41 -15.39 21.25
N GLN A 232 -27.29 -16.39 21.10
CA GLN A 232 -27.01 -17.74 21.55
C GLN A 232 -25.87 -18.40 20.77
N ALA A 233 -25.84 -18.26 19.45
CA ALA A 233 -24.74 -18.77 18.63
C ALA A 233 -23.38 -18.15 19.00
N ALA A 234 -23.35 -16.86 19.34
CA ALA A 234 -22.15 -16.21 19.82
C ALA A 234 -21.72 -16.72 21.21
N LEU A 235 -22.68 -16.96 22.12
CA LEU A 235 -22.38 -17.55 23.43
C LEU A 235 -21.73 -18.93 23.30
N ASP A 236 -22.30 -19.79 22.46
CA ASP A 236 -21.80 -21.14 22.21
C ASP A 236 -20.37 -21.10 21.60
N GLU A 237 -20.13 -20.22 20.61
CA GLU A 237 -18.81 -20.04 19.97
C GLU A 237 -17.71 -19.61 20.97
N TYR A 238 -18.00 -18.66 21.87
CA TYR A 238 -17.02 -18.18 22.85
C TYR A 238 -16.94 -19.06 24.11
N GLU A 239 -17.93 -19.90 24.37
CA GLU A 239 -17.87 -20.96 25.40
C GLU A 239 -16.94 -22.08 24.93
N GLU A 240 -17.00 -22.49 23.66
CA GLU A 240 -16.03 -23.42 23.06
C GLU A 240 -14.59 -22.89 23.11
N LEU A 241 -14.42 -21.58 22.99
CA LEU A 241 -13.14 -20.89 23.09
C LEU A 241 -12.69 -20.59 24.54
N ASN A 242 -13.46 -21.04 25.55
CA ASN A 242 -13.20 -20.84 26.99
C ASN A 242 -13.04 -19.36 27.40
N VAL A 243 -13.70 -18.43 26.72
CA VAL A 243 -13.63 -16.99 27.04
C VAL A 243 -14.63 -16.62 28.15
N TRP A 244 -15.77 -17.31 28.19
CA TRP A 244 -16.75 -17.24 29.27
C TRP A 244 -17.36 -18.62 29.53
N GLN A 245 -17.98 -18.78 30.70
CA GLN A 245 -18.75 -19.94 31.08
C GLN A 245 -20.17 -19.52 31.45
N VAL A 246 -21.16 -20.23 30.90
CA VAL A 246 -22.57 -20.02 31.24
C VAL A 246 -22.95 -21.04 32.31
N ASN A 247 -23.60 -20.59 33.38
CA ASN A 247 -24.08 -21.52 34.42
C ASN A 247 -25.14 -22.49 33.83
N THR A 248 -25.23 -23.73 34.31
CA THR A 248 -26.17 -24.76 33.82
C THR A 248 -27.64 -24.32 33.88
N ALA A 249 -27.98 -23.38 34.75
CA ALA A 249 -29.30 -22.75 34.83
C ALA A 249 -29.52 -21.54 33.90
N ARG A 250 -28.53 -21.18 33.05
CA ARG A 250 -28.51 -20.00 32.15
C ARG A 250 -28.84 -18.67 32.83
N THR A 251 -28.53 -18.53 34.11
CA THR A 251 -28.85 -17.32 34.90
C THR A 251 -27.73 -16.28 34.88
N ARG A 252 -26.47 -16.70 34.70
CA ARG A 252 -25.28 -15.84 34.74
C ARG A 252 -24.24 -16.31 33.73
N ILE A 253 -23.60 -15.35 33.08
CA ILE A 253 -22.42 -15.52 32.22
C ILE A 253 -21.22 -15.07 33.05
N THR A 254 -20.23 -15.94 33.24
CA THR A 254 -19.01 -15.65 34.00
C THR A 254 -17.83 -15.63 33.05
N PHE A 255 -17.06 -14.54 33.03
CA PHE A 255 -15.85 -14.45 32.22
C PHE A 255 -14.72 -15.24 32.92
N VAL A 256 -14.01 -16.07 32.17
CA VAL A 256 -12.91 -16.92 32.66
C VAL A 256 -11.62 -16.11 32.72
#